data_AF-A0A4U3A4G0-F1
#
_entry.id   AF-A0A4U3A4G0-F1
#
_cell.length_a   1.000
_cell.length_b   1.000
_cell.length_c   1.000
_cell.angle_alpha   90.00
_cell.angle_beta   90.00
_cell.angle_gamma   90.00
#
_symmetry.space_group_name_H-M   'P 1'
#
loop_
_entity.id
_entity.type
_entity.pdbx_description
1 polymer ?
#
loop_
_entity_poly.entity_id
_entity_poly.type
_entity_poly.pdbx_seq_one_letter_code
_entity_poly.pdbx_strand_id
1 'polypeptide(L)' 'MRKLKEYDLAYICYYSERIELAHIATGFSPKFTQKELTKLIQDLKGQELFNFYKSTYEEMFEE' A
#
# COMPACT_ATOMS: atom_id res chain seq x y z
N MET A 1 6.70 9.42 10.46
CA MET A 1 6.00 8.68 9.38
C MET A 1 5.01 9.63 8.74
N ARG A 2 5.00 9.77 7.41
CA ARG A 2 3.92 10.51 6.72
C ARG A 2 2.58 9.93 7.16
N LYS A 3 1.57 10.78 7.38
CA LYS A 3 0.19 10.31 7.61
C LYS A 3 -0.34 9.76 6.30
N LEU A 4 -0.15 8.46 6.08
CA LEU A 4 -0.84 7.71 5.02
C LEU A 4 -2.30 7.59 5.42
N LYS A 5 -3.21 7.88 4.49
CA LYS A 5 -4.63 7.62 4.70
C LYS A 5 -4.89 6.11 4.54
N GLU A 6 -6.01 5.64 5.07
CA GLU A 6 -6.43 4.24 4.91
C GLU A 6 -6.53 3.85 3.44
N TYR A 7 -7.01 4.75 2.57
CA TYR A 7 -7.02 4.55 1.12
C TYR A 7 -5.61 4.36 0.54
N ASP A 8 -4.62 5.12 1.01
CA ASP A 8 -3.25 4.99 0.53
C ASP A 8 -2.66 3.62 0.90
N LEU A 9 -2.94 3.16 2.13
CA LEU A 9 -2.52 1.83 2.60
C LEU A 9 -3.20 0.72 1.81
N ALA A 10 -4.51 0.85 1.57
CA ALA A 10 -5.29 -0.07 0.75
C ALA A 10 -4.77 -0.16 -0.68
N TYR A 11 -4.51 0.99 -1.32
CA TYR A 11 -3.91 1.08 -2.64
C TYR A 11 -2.53 0.40 -2.68
N ILE A 12 -1.65 0.74 -1.74
CA ILE A 12 -0.29 0.16 -1.68
C ILE A 12 -0.38 -1.36 -1.52
N CYS A 13 -1.17 -1.88 -0.58
CA CYS A 13 -1.32 -3.31 -0.37
C CYS A 13 -1.85 -4.02 -1.63
N TYR A 14 -2.91 -3.50 -2.22
CA TYR A 14 -3.56 -4.09 -3.40
C TYR A 14 -2.66 -4.11 -4.64
N TYR A 15 -1.96 -3.01 -4.93
CA TYR A 15 -1.10 -2.91 -6.11
C TYR A 15 0.29 -3.50 -5.90
N SER A 16 0.75 -3.65 -4.65
CA SER A 16 2.07 -4.23 -4.37
C SER A 16 2.24 -5.66 -4.88
N GLU A 17 1.15 -6.39 -5.09
CA GLU A 17 1.16 -7.73 -5.68
C GLU A 17 0.92 -7.74 -7.19
N ARG A 18 0.54 -6.59 -7.78
CA ARG A 18 0.16 -6.46 -9.20
C ARG A 18 1.20 -5.74 -10.05
N ILE A 19 1.90 -4.76 -9.47
CA ILE A 19 2.88 -3.92 -10.16
C ILE A 19 4.12 -3.72 -9.30
N GLU A 20 5.23 -3.32 -9.91
CA GLU A 20 6.46 -3.04 -9.16
C GLU A 20 6.29 -1.85 -8.20
N LEU A 21 6.87 -1.97 -7.00
CA LEU A 21 6.85 -0.91 -5.99
C LEU A 21 7.38 0.44 -6.49
N ALA A 22 8.28 0.43 -7.48
CA ALA A 22 8.77 1.66 -8.12
C ALA A 22 7.66 2.44 -8.83
N HIS A 23 6.71 1.76 -9.46
CA HIS A 23 5.55 2.37 -10.11
C HIS A 23 4.52 2.87 -9.09
N ILE A 24 4.40 2.20 -7.93
CA ILE A 24 3.57 2.67 -6.82
C ILE A 24 4.17 3.95 -6.23
N ALA A 25 5.49 3.94 -5.98
CA ALA A 25 6.23 5.06 -5.40
C ALA A 25 6.12 6.37 -6.18
N THR A 26 6.00 6.31 -7.51
CA THR A 26 5.84 7.50 -8.37
C THR A 26 4.45 8.11 -8.30
N GLY A 27 3.42 7.33 -7.94
CA GLY A 27 2.03 7.79 -7.80
C GLY A 27 1.76 8.63 -6.54
N PHE A 28 2.67 8.61 -5.56
CA PHE A 28 2.53 9.36 -4.31
C PHE A 28 3.32 10.67 -4.34
N SER A 29 2.71 11.74 -3.84
CA SER A 29 3.39 13.01 -3.58
C SER A 29 3.28 13.40 -2.10
N PRO A 30 4.42 13.58 -1.40
CA PRO A 30 5.77 13.50 -1.94
C PRO A 30 6.18 12.03 -2.19
N LYS A 31 7.15 11.82 -3.09
CA LYS A 31 7.54 10.47 -3.55
C LYS A 31 7.94 9.58 -2.38
N PHE A 32 7.46 8.34 -2.39
CA PHE A 32 8.02 7.30 -1.53
C PHE A 32 9.30 6.76 -2.16
N THR A 33 10.25 6.35 -1.34
CA THR A 33 11.33 5.49 -1.82
C THR A 33 10.85 4.04 -1.84
N GLN A 34 11.40 3.22 -2.73
CA GLN A 34 11.10 1.79 -2.76
C GLN A 34 11.37 1.13 -1.40
N LYS A 35 12.44 1.53 -0.71
CA LYS A 35 12.78 1.04 0.63
C LYS A 35 11.70 1.37 1.67
N GLU A 36 11.13 2.56 1.63
CA GLU A 36 10.03 2.95 2.52
C GLU A 36 8.77 2.11 2.26
N LEU A 37 8.42 1.88 1.00
CA LEU A 37 7.28 1.01 0.66
C LEU A 37 7.52 -0.44 1.07
N THR A 38 8.72 -0.98 0.82
CA THR A 38 9.06 -2.33 1.25
C THR A 38 8.96 -2.47 2.77
N LYS A 39 9.50 -1.50 3.52
CA LYS A 39 9.40 -1.50 4.98
C LYS A 39 7.96 -1.41 5.45
N LEU A 40 7.17 -0.51 4.87
CA LEU A 40 5.74 -0.35 5.18
C LEU A 40 4.98 -1.67 4.96
N ILE A 41 5.20 -2.33 3.82
CA ILE A 41 4.53 -3.61 3.51
C ILE A 41 4.95 -4.70 4.49
N GLN A 42 6.24 -4.76 4.86
CA GLN A 42 6.72 -5.71 5.87
C GLN A 42 6.10 -5.44 7.25
N ASP A 43 6.04 -4.18 7.67
CA ASP A 43 5.41 -3.77 8.94
C ASP A 43 3.91 -4.11 8.95
N LEU A 44 3.19 -3.92 7.83
CA LEU A 44 1.78 -4.27 7.69
C LEU A 44 1.55 -5.79 7.68
N LYS A 45 2.44 -6.56 7.05
CA LYS A 45 2.40 -8.03 7.07
C LYS A 45 2.66 -8.57 8.48
N GLY A 46 3.62 -8.00 9.20
CA GLY A 46 3.91 -8.37 10.59
C GLY A 46 2.79 -8.05 11.57
N GLN A 47 1.93 -7.09 11.23
CA GLN A 47 0.73 -6.72 12.00
C GLN A 47 -0.56 -7.38 11.49
N GLU A 48 -0.47 -8.29 10.50
CA GLU A 48 -1.63 -8.93 9.84
C GLU A 48 -2.61 -7.95 9.15
N LEU A 49 -2.25 -6.67 9.04
CA LEU A 49 -3.06 -5.61 8.42
C LEU A 49 -2.94 -5.59 6.90
N PHE A 50 -1.93 -6.25 6.33
CA PHE A 50 -1.73 -6.27 4.88
C PHE A 50 -2.96 -6.80 4.13
N ASN A 51 -3.48 -7.96 4.54
CA ASN A 51 -4.66 -8.57 3.92
C ASN A 51 -5.93 -7.75 4.20
N PHE A 52 -6.05 -7.17 5.40
CA PHE A 52 -7.16 -6.28 5.73
C PHE A 52 -7.25 -5.12 4.74
N TYR A 53 -6.17 -4.34 4.59
CA TYR A 53 -6.16 -3.19 3.68
C TYR A 53 -6.32 -3.60 2.20
N LYS A 54 -5.77 -4.76 1.81
CA LYS A 54 -5.97 -5.30 0.46
C LYS A 54 -7.45 -5.58 0.19
N SER A 55 -8.13 -6.30 1.08
CA SER A 55 -9.55 -6.64 0.95
C SER A 55 -10.42 -5.39 0.97
N THR A 56 -10.10 -4.41 1.82
CA THR A 56 -10.81 -3.12 1.83
C THR A 56 -10.72 -2.38 0.48
N TYR A 57 -9.60 -2.50 -0.25
CA TYR A 57 -9.50 -1.96 -1.61
C TYR A 57 -10.35 -2.76 -2.60
N GLU A 58 -10.37 -4.09 -2.50
CA GLU A 58 -11.20 -4.97 -3.34
C GLU A 58 -12.69 -4.64 -3.18
N GLU A 59 -13.16 -4.53 -1.95
CA GLU A 59 -14.56 -4.22 -1.63
C GLU A 59 -14.99 -2.85 -2.16
N MET A 60 -14.08 -1.86 -2.24
CA MET A 60 -14.38 -0.54 -2.82
C MET A 60 -14.53 -0.54 -4.35
N PHE A 61 -14.03 -1.56 -5.04
CA PHE A 61 -14.10 -1.66 -6.52
C PHE A 61 -15.16 -2.64 -7.01
N GLU A 62 -15.79 -3.41 -6.12
CA GLU A 62 -16.86 -4.36 -6.44
C GLU A 62 -18.28 -3.73 -6.46
N GLU A 63 -18.41 -2.39 -6.50
CA GLU A 63 -19.69 -1.68 -6.74
C GLU A 63 -20.02 -1.46 -8.23
#